data_AF-A0A7X6UHJ5-F1
#
_entry.id   AF-A0A7X6UHJ5-F1
#
_cell.length_a   1.000
_cell.length_b   1.000
_cell.length_c   1.000
_cell.angle_alpha   90.00
_cell.angle_beta   90.00
_cell.angle_gamma   90.00
#
_symmetry.space_group_name_H-M   'P 1'
#
loop_
_entity.id
_entity.type
_entity.pdbx_description
1 polymer ?
#
loop_
_entity_poly.entity_id
_entity_poly.type
_entity_poly.pdbx_seq_one_letter_code
_entity_poly.pdbx_strand_id
1 'polypeptide(L)'
;MTIITKRVLLAWVLLFVFIISPAYGETSNNNLAEWEIVNYDDRTITETVTIKGDITFDVSEWDKTETDGFTKLTRKLENWESYNELTDRLPIHAQVKNFVLWKKTALIVTSSKSNDKSVYAQLKDMPGISLSISVPAFITETSGKKVNEMTTVWDSKQINNFSEGQIILKNIALEGFLIGVIGFLLGLIIIGIIFIRRIKKIERIMEAEYSLENISLDEKEEAENNEDEEESRWI
;
A
#
# COMPACT_ATOMS: atom_id res chain seq x y z
N MET A 1 -9.33 42.04 -10.62
CA MET A 1 -8.39 40.91 -10.79
C MET A 1 -8.62 39.84 -9.71
N THR A 2 -9.87 39.37 -9.58
CA THR A 2 -10.31 38.47 -8.48
C THR A 2 -11.27 37.37 -8.96
N ILE A 3 -11.66 37.41 -10.24
CA ILE A 3 -12.58 36.44 -10.84
C ILE A 3 -11.82 35.23 -11.40
N ILE A 4 -10.56 35.43 -11.81
CA ILE A 4 -9.72 34.36 -12.39
C ILE A 4 -9.32 33.35 -11.31
N THR A 5 -9.01 33.81 -10.09
CA THR A 5 -8.63 32.92 -8.97
C THR A 5 -9.78 32.05 -8.47
N LYS A 6 -11.02 32.54 -8.48
CA LYS A 6 -12.21 31.74 -8.12
C LYS A 6 -12.48 30.61 -9.12
N ARG A 7 -12.25 30.84 -10.42
CA ARG A 7 -12.44 29.81 -11.45
C ARG A 7 -11.38 28.72 -11.40
N VAL A 8 -10.14 29.08 -11.05
CA VAL A 8 -9.05 28.12 -10.85
C VAL A 8 -9.31 27.27 -9.61
N LEU A 9 -9.73 27.88 -8.50
CA LEU A 9 -10.03 27.15 -7.26
C LEU A 9 -11.23 26.20 -7.42
N LEU A 10 -12.25 26.60 -8.17
CA LEU A 10 -13.41 25.75 -8.48
C LEU A 10 -13.02 24.58 -9.41
N ALA A 11 -12.09 24.80 -10.35
CA ALA A 11 -11.53 23.75 -11.20
C ALA A 11 -10.68 22.74 -10.42
N TRP A 12 -9.91 23.19 -9.42
CA TRP A 12 -9.16 22.29 -8.54
C TRP A 12 -10.05 21.49 -7.59
N VAL A 13 -11.15 22.08 -7.09
CA VAL A 13 -12.16 21.36 -6.30
C VAL A 13 -12.90 20.32 -7.16
N LEU A 14 -13.26 20.65 -8.41
CA LEU A 14 -13.84 19.68 -9.35
C LEU A 14 -12.87 18.56 -9.74
N LEU A 15 -11.57 18.86 -9.85
CA LEU A 15 -10.54 17.86 -10.13
C LEU A 15 -10.37 16.88 -8.94
N PHE A 16 -10.46 17.36 -7.70
CA PHE A 16 -10.41 16.50 -6.51
C PHE A 16 -11.67 15.65 -6.32
N VAL A 17 -12.86 16.16 -6.68
CA VAL A 17 -14.12 15.37 -6.64
C VAL A 17 -14.10 14.25 -7.69
N PHE A 18 -13.38 14.42 -8.79
CA PHE A 18 -13.23 13.38 -9.83
C PHE A 18 -12.22 12.28 -9.46
N ILE A 19 -11.26 12.56 -8.57
CA ILE A 19 -10.25 11.57 -8.12
C ILE A 19 -10.80 10.70 -6.97
N ILE A 20 -11.79 11.18 -6.20
CA ILE A 20 -12.39 10.46 -5.06
C ILE A 20 -13.68 9.74 -5.45
N SER A 21 -14.27 10.03 -6.62
CA SER A 21 -15.33 9.19 -7.15
C SER A 21 -14.68 7.89 -7.65
N PRO A 22 -14.91 6.72 -7.02
CA PRO A 22 -14.53 5.47 -7.65
C PRO A 22 -15.20 5.49 -9.02
N ALA A 23 -14.37 5.53 -10.07
CA ALA A 23 -14.85 5.34 -11.42
C ALA A 23 -15.51 3.96 -11.41
N TYR A 24 -16.84 3.98 -11.38
CA TYR A 24 -17.71 2.83 -11.49
C TYR A 24 -17.09 1.86 -12.49
N GLY A 25 -16.71 0.68 -12.00
CA GLY A 25 -16.52 -0.43 -12.91
C GLY A 25 -17.84 -0.58 -13.65
N GLU A 26 -17.83 -0.34 -14.96
CA GLU A 26 -18.91 -0.78 -15.83
C GLU A 26 -18.95 -2.32 -15.76
N THR A 27 -19.68 -2.83 -14.78
CA THR A 27 -20.09 -4.22 -14.71
C THR A 27 -21.24 -4.39 -15.69
N SER A 28 -21.01 -5.31 -16.63
CA SER A 28 -21.96 -5.91 -17.56
C SER A 28 -23.44 -5.65 -17.23
N ASN A 29 -24.17 -5.06 -18.19
CA ASN A 29 -25.61 -4.74 -18.18
C ASN A 29 -26.58 -5.92 -17.85
N ASN A 30 -26.07 -7.08 -17.44
CA ASN A 30 -26.82 -8.31 -17.16
C ASN A 30 -26.81 -8.73 -15.69
N ASN A 31 -26.03 -8.08 -14.82
CA ASN A 31 -25.99 -8.43 -13.40
C ASN A 31 -27.21 -7.87 -12.66
N LEU A 32 -27.89 -8.71 -11.87
CA LEU A 32 -29.05 -8.28 -11.07
C LEU A 32 -28.63 -7.69 -9.72
N ALA A 33 -27.45 -8.08 -9.23
CA ALA A 33 -26.85 -7.54 -8.02
C ALA A 33 -25.33 -7.44 -8.16
N GLU A 34 -24.76 -6.34 -7.68
CA GLU A 34 -23.32 -6.14 -7.56
C GLU A 34 -22.96 -5.85 -6.12
N TRP A 35 -22.00 -6.60 -5.60
CA TRP A 35 -21.44 -6.43 -4.27
C TRP A 35 -20.00 -5.94 -4.40
N GLU A 36 -19.72 -4.75 -3.90
CA GLU A 36 -18.40 -4.13 -3.94
C GLU A 36 -17.88 -3.90 -2.53
N ILE A 37 -16.64 -4.32 -2.26
CA ILE A 37 -15.91 -4.00 -1.04
C ILE A 37 -14.63 -3.27 -1.44
N VAL A 38 -14.50 -2.02 -1.01
CA VAL A 38 -13.30 -1.20 -1.21
C VAL A 38 -12.67 -0.96 0.15
N ASN A 39 -11.45 -1.48 0.33
CA ASN A 39 -10.58 -1.13 1.44
C ASN A 39 -9.64 -0.01 1.00
N TYR A 40 -9.54 1.06 1.79
CA TYR A 40 -8.73 2.24 1.49
C TYR A 40 -7.41 2.23 2.27
N ASP A 41 -6.47 3.09 1.86
CA ASP A 41 -5.16 3.25 2.51
C ASP A 41 -5.28 3.60 4.01
N ASP A 42 -6.34 4.31 4.39
CA ASP A 42 -6.67 4.65 5.78
C ASP A 42 -7.25 3.48 6.58
N ARG A 43 -7.34 2.30 5.96
CA ARG A 43 -7.90 1.02 6.46
C ARG A 43 -9.42 0.99 6.51
N THR A 44 -10.09 2.08 6.20
CA THR A 44 -11.55 2.11 6.17
C THR A 44 -12.04 1.23 5.03
N ILE A 45 -13.20 0.61 5.26
CA ILE A 45 -13.84 -0.26 4.29
C ILE A 45 -15.18 0.38 3.93
N THR A 46 -15.42 0.58 2.65
CA THR A 46 -16.74 0.87 2.12
C THR A 46 -17.28 -0.38 1.46
N GLU A 47 -18.44 -0.80 1.90
CA GLU A 47 -19.18 -1.90 1.29
C GLU A 47 -20.43 -1.35 0.63
N THR A 48 -20.61 -1.69 -0.65
CA THR A 48 -21.72 -1.23 -1.47
C THR A 48 -22.39 -2.43 -2.11
N VAL A 49 -23.71 -2.51 -1.98
CA VAL A 49 -24.54 -3.51 -2.67
C VAL A 49 -25.52 -2.77 -3.57
N THR A 50 -25.38 -2.95 -4.87
CA THR A 50 -26.27 -2.35 -5.88
C THR A 50 -27.17 -3.44 -6.44
N ILE A 51 -28.48 -3.29 -6.29
CA ILE A 51 -29.49 -4.28 -6.66
C ILE A 51 -30.41 -3.65 -7.69
N LYS A 52 -30.71 -4.36 -8.77
CA LYS A 52 -31.69 -3.92 -9.75
C LYS A 52 -33.10 -4.21 -9.24
N GLY A 53 -33.88 -3.15 -9.03
CA GLY A 53 -35.23 -3.18 -8.47
C GLY A 53 -35.29 -2.79 -7.00
N ASP A 54 -36.50 -2.87 -6.46
CA ASP A 54 -36.79 -2.55 -5.06
C ASP A 54 -36.58 -3.77 -4.17
N ILE A 55 -36.16 -3.52 -2.93
CA ILE A 55 -35.99 -4.55 -1.91
C ILE A 55 -37.05 -4.42 -0.82
N THR A 56 -37.47 -5.56 -0.27
CA THR A 56 -38.51 -5.65 0.78
C THR A 56 -37.98 -6.19 2.12
N PHE A 57 -36.71 -6.59 2.17
CA PHE A 57 -36.07 -7.09 3.38
C PHE A 57 -35.44 -5.97 4.22
N ASP A 58 -35.19 -6.28 5.50
CA ASP A 58 -34.63 -5.34 6.46
C ASP A 58 -33.18 -5.00 6.12
N VAL A 59 -32.86 -3.71 6.18
CA VAL A 59 -31.54 -3.14 5.86
C VAL A 59 -31.14 -2.07 6.89
N SER A 60 -31.59 -2.20 8.14
CA SER A 60 -31.36 -1.19 9.19
C SER A 60 -29.88 -0.84 9.45
N GLU A 61 -28.95 -1.75 9.13
CA GLU A 61 -27.50 -1.54 9.25
C GLU A 61 -26.86 -0.84 8.03
N TRP A 62 -27.67 -0.46 7.04
CA TRP A 62 -27.20 0.08 5.76
C TRP A 62 -27.81 1.44 5.45
N ASP A 63 -27.00 2.31 4.85
CA ASP A 63 -27.48 3.52 4.19
C ASP A 63 -28.11 3.14 2.85
N LYS A 64 -29.44 3.21 2.78
CA LYS A 64 -30.22 2.89 1.58
C LYS A 64 -30.46 4.13 0.73
N THR A 65 -30.16 4.05 -0.56
CA THR A 65 -30.53 5.04 -1.58
C THR A 65 -31.21 4.34 -2.74
N GLU A 66 -32.34 4.87 -3.21
CA GLU A 66 -33.04 4.37 -4.40
C GLU A 66 -32.85 5.36 -5.55
N THR A 67 -32.43 4.88 -6.72
CA THR A 67 -32.20 5.74 -7.90
C THR A 67 -32.47 4.95 -9.16
N ASP A 68 -33.33 5.47 -10.04
CA ASP A 68 -33.58 4.94 -11.40
C ASP A 68 -33.81 3.42 -11.49
N GLY A 69 -34.60 2.86 -10.56
CA GLY A 69 -34.91 1.43 -10.53
C GLY A 69 -33.78 0.55 -9.98
N PHE A 70 -32.81 1.14 -9.28
CA PHE A 70 -31.79 0.45 -8.50
C PHE A 70 -31.89 0.83 -7.03
N THR A 71 -31.72 -0.17 -6.17
CA THR A 71 -31.48 0.04 -4.75
C THR A 71 -29.98 -0.07 -4.48
N LYS A 72 -29.39 0.98 -3.92
CA LYS A 72 -28.01 1.01 -3.45
C LYS A 72 -27.98 0.97 -1.93
N LEU A 73 -27.32 -0.02 -1.36
CA LEU A 73 -27.03 -0.15 0.06
C LEU A 73 -25.56 0.14 0.27
N THR A 74 -25.23 1.09 1.14
CA THR A 74 -23.84 1.43 1.44
C THR A 74 -23.62 1.41 2.94
N ARG A 75 -22.43 1.00 3.37
CA ARG A 75 -21.98 1.23 4.74
C ARG A 75 -20.48 1.46 4.77
N LYS A 76 -20.05 2.21 5.77
CA LYS A 76 -18.64 2.48 6.03
C LYS A 76 -18.22 1.84 7.36
N LEU A 77 -17.08 1.18 7.33
CA LEU A 77 -16.50 0.47 8.46
C LEU A 77 -15.07 0.98 8.69
N GLU A 78 -14.60 0.88 9.93
CA GLU A 78 -13.26 1.35 10.29
C GLU A 78 -12.16 0.45 9.75
N ASN A 79 -12.39 -0.87 9.72
CA ASN A 79 -11.40 -1.88 9.32
C ASN A 79 -12.03 -3.28 9.18
N TRP A 80 -11.17 -4.27 8.87
CA TRP A 80 -11.53 -5.67 8.73
C TRP A 80 -11.94 -6.34 10.05
N GLU A 81 -11.42 -5.87 11.18
CA GLU A 81 -11.80 -6.34 12.50
C GLU A 81 -13.27 -5.96 12.79
N SER A 82 -13.67 -4.72 12.51
CA SER A 82 -15.08 -4.30 12.56
C SER A 82 -15.96 -5.08 11.57
N TYR A 83 -15.44 -5.37 10.36
CA TYR A 83 -16.16 -6.21 9.39
C TYR A 83 -16.49 -7.60 9.95
N ASN A 84 -15.55 -8.20 10.70
CA ASN A 84 -15.71 -9.52 11.31
C ASN A 84 -16.73 -9.56 12.46
N GLU A 85 -17.21 -8.43 12.94
CA GLU A 85 -18.21 -8.33 14.01
C GLU A 85 -19.64 -8.18 13.47
N LEU A 86 -19.80 -7.84 12.18
CA LEU A 86 -21.10 -7.58 11.57
C LEU A 86 -21.98 -8.83 11.50
N THR A 87 -23.23 -8.69 11.92
CA THR A 87 -24.25 -9.74 11.85
C THR A 87 -24.73 -9.99 10.42
N ASP A 88 -24.82 -8.93 9.63
CA ASP A 88 -25.09 -9.00 8.20
C ASP A 88 -23.80 -8.73 7.40
N ARG A 89 -23.22 -9.75 6.77
CA ARG A 89 -22.00 -9.65 5.96
C ARG A 89 -21.87 -10.83 5.00
N LEU A 90 -20.91 -10.74 4.06
CA LEU A 90 -20.46 -11.91 3.30
C LEU A 90 -19.95 -13.00 4.24
N PRO A 91 -20.04 -14.30 3.87
CA PRO A 91 -19.60 -15.42 4.69
C PRO A 91 -18.08 -15.56 4.67
N ILE A 92 -17.37 -14.47 4.97
CA ILE A 92 -15.92 -14.36 4.98
C ILE A 92 -15.46 -13.86 6.35
N HIS A 93 -14.26 -14.28 6.71
CA HIS A 93 -13.54 -13.81 7.87
C HIS A 93 -12.18 -13.28 7.43
N ALA A 94 -11.91 -12.03 7.80
CA ALA A 94 -10.66 -11.38 7.49
C ALA A 94 -9.64 -11.65 8.59
N GLN A 95 -8.55 -12.33 8.25
CA GLN A 95 -7.39 -12.50 9.12
C GLN A 95 -6.33 -11.47 8.78
N VAL A 96 -6.01 -10.63 9.75
CA VAL A 96 -5.03 -9.56 9.61
C VAL A 96 -3.78 -9.88 10.45
N LYS A 97 -2.61 -9.88 9.82
CA LYS A 97 -1.31 -10.02 10.50
C LYS A 97 -0.42 -8.82 10.20
N ASN A 98 -0.09 -8.08 11.24
CA ASN A 98 0.78 -6.91 11.17
C ASN A 98 2.24 -7.33 11.41
N PHE A 99 3.13 -6.93 10.51
CA PHE A 99 4.58 -7.02 10.67
C PHE A 99 5.16 -5.61 10.65
N VAL A 100 6.43 -5.48 11.02
CA VAL A 100 7.10 -4.17 11.11
C VAL A 100 7.03 -3.39 9.79
N LEU A 101 7.28 -4.06 8.65
CA LEU A 101 7.38 -3.40 7.34
C LEU A 101 6.23 -3.70 6.38
N TRP A 102 5.32 -4.60 6.76
CA TRP A 102 4.21 -4.98 5.91
C TRP A 102 3.04 -5.53 6.73
N LYS A 103 1.87 -5.51 6.12
CA LYS A 103 0.64 -6.10 6.65
C LYS A 103 0.15 -7.18 5.69
N LYS A 104 -0.24 -8.32 6.23
CA LYS A 104 -0.87 -9.40 5.46
C LYS A 104 -2.34 -9.48 5.83
N THR A 105 -3.21 -9.49 4.84
CA THR A 105 -4.64 -9.75 5.03
C THR A 105 -5.03 -10.97 4.20
N ALA A 106 -5.80 -11.88 4.78
CA ALA A 106 -6.39 -13.02 4.11
C ALA A 106 -7.89 -13.04 4.39
N LEU A 107 -8.69 -13.12 3.32
CA LEU A 107 -10.14 -13.29 3.39
C LEU A 107 -10.44 -14.78 3.20
N ILE A 108 -10.99 -15.39 4.24
CA ILE A 108 -11.23 -16.84 4.31
C ILE A 108 -12.73 -17.07 4.40
N VAL A 109 -13.26 -17.97 3.58
CA VAL A 109 -14.67 -18.37 3.62
C VAL A 109 -14.94 -19.07 4.96
N THR A 110 -16.03 -18.68 5.60
CA THR A 110 -16.51 -19.29 6.84
C THR A 110 -17.89 -19.90 6.62
N SER A 111 -18.25 -20.91 7.40
CA SER A 111 -19.64 -21.36 7.50
C SER A 111 -20.55 -20.16 7.73
N SER A 112 -21.57 -19.97 6.89
CA SER A 112 -22.45 -18.79 6.98
C SER A 112 -23.01 -18.66 8.39
N LYS A 113 -22.54 -17.64 9.12
CA LYS A 113 -23.21 -17.14 10.33
C LYS A 113 -24.27 -16.10 9.95
N SER A 114 -24.55 -15.91 8.66
CA SER A 114 -25.49 -14.88 8.24
C SER A 114 -26.88 -15.28 8.72
N ASN A 115 -27.52 -14.36 9.42
CA ASN A 115 -28.95 -14.48 9.73
C ASN A 115 -29.71 -14.71 8.42
N ASP A 116 -30.75 -15.54 8.41
CA ASP A 116 -31.58 -15.78 7.21
C ASP A 116 -32.18 -14.47 6.64
N LYS A 117 -32.21 -13.42 7.46
CA LYS A 117 -32.64 -12.06 7.09
C LYS A 117 -31.54 -11.15 6.54
N SER A 118 -30.29 -11.60 6.47
CA SER A 118 -29.16 -10.76 6.06
C SER A 118 -29.21 -10.44 4.55
N VAL A 119 -28.65 -9.31 4.13
CA VAL A 119 -28.59 -8.92 2.70
C VAL A 119 -27.94 -10.02 1.87
N TYR A 120 -26.85 -10.61 2.35
CA TYR A 120 -26.20 -11.73 1.66
C TYR A 120 -27.13 -12.95 1.51
N ALA A 121 -27.83 -13.36 2.57
CA ALA A 121 -28.74 -14.51 2.52
C ALA A 121 -29.86 -14.31 1.48
N GLN A 122 -30.34 -13.08 1.31
CA GLN A 122 -31.39 -12.73 0.34
C GLN A 122 -30.86 -12.67 -1.11
N LEU A 123 -29.56 -12.39 -1.30
CA LEU A 123 -28.96 -12.20 -2.61
C LEU A 123 -28.18 -13.40 -3.14
N LYS A 124 -27.76 -14.33 -2.28
CA LYS A 124 -26.87 -15.45 -2.66
C LYS A 124 -27.41 -16.33 -3.79
N ASP A 125 -28.74 -16.48 -3.89
CA ASP A 125 -29.40 -17.29 -4.90
C ASP A 125 -29.84 -16.46 -6.12
N MET A 126 -29.60 -15.14 -6.12
CA MET A 126 -29.97 -14.26 -7.22
C MET A 126 -29.06 -14.52 -8.43
N PRO A 127 -29.62 -14.75 -9.63
CA PRO A 127 -28.80 -15.00 -10.81
C PRO A 127 -28.04 -13.73 -11.21
N GLY A 128 -26.76 -13.89 -11.57
CA GLY A 128 -25.94 -12.77 -12.02
C GLY A 128 -25.43 -11.87 -10.89
N ILE A 129 -25.33 -12.37 -9.65
CA ILE A 129 -24.57 -11.68 -8.61
C ILE A 129 -23.07 -11.62 -8.98
N SER A 130 -22.47 -10.45 -8.80
CA SER A 130 -21.03 -10.20 -8.97
C SER A 130 -20.46 -9.67 -7.68
N LEU A 131 -19.27 -10.13 -7.28
CA LEU A 131 -18.52 -9.62 -6.14
C LEU A 131 -17.23 -8.98 -6.64
N SER A 132 -16.94 -7.75 -6.23
CA SER A 132 -15.69 -7.05 -6.47
C SER A 132 -15.06 -6.69 -5.14
N ILE A 133 -13.77 -7.01 -4.98
CA ILE A 133 -13.00 -6.59 -3.80
C ILE A 133 -11.76 -5.85 -4.28
N SER A 134 -11.63 -4.60 -3.85
CA SER A 134 -10.48 -3.73 -4.08
C SER A 134 -9.74 -3.47 -2.78
N VAL A 135 -8.43 -3.68 -2.78
CA VAL A 135 -7.54 -3.49 -1.63
C VAL A 135 -6.35 -2.62 -2.00
N PRO A 136 -5.83 -1.80 -1.08
CA PRO A 136 -4.71 -0.90 -1.35
C PRO A 136 -3.38 -1.63 -1.18
N ALA A 137 -3.26 -2.78 -1.84
CA ALA A 137 -2.21 -3.75 -1.55
C ALA A 137 -2.03 -4.72 -2.71
N PHE A 138 -0.84 -5.33 -2.79
CA PHE A 138 -0.58 -6.34 -3.80
C PHE A 138 -1.33 -7.63 -3.48
N ILE A 139 -2.20 -8.06 -4.39
CA ILE A 139 -2.91 -9.34 -4.29
C ILE A 139 -1.93 -10.47 -4.64
N THR A 140 -1.61 -11.29 -3.65
CA THR A 140 -0.69 -12.42 -3.76
C THR A 140 -1.36 -13.75 -4.09
N GLU A 141 -2.64 -13.91 -3.73
CA GLU A 141 -3.42 -15.12 -3.95
C GLU A 141 -4.88 -14.73 -4.08
N THR A 142 -5.58 -15.34 -5.04
CA THR A 142 -7.01 -15.10 -5.24
C THR A 142 -7.66 -16.29 -5.95
N SER A 143 -8.92 -16.59 -5.59
CA SER A 143 -9.77 -17.56 -6.28
C SER A 143 -10.61 -16.92 -7.39
N GLY A 144 -10.66 -15.59 -7.44
CA GLY A 144 -11.43 -14.83 -8.42
C GLY A 144 -10.61 -14.44 -9.64
N LYS A 145 -11.25 -13.72 -10.56
CA LYS A 145 -10.57 -13.12 -11.70
C LYS A 145 -9.91 -11.82 -11.25
N LYS A 146 -8.58 -11.78 -11.27
CA LYS A 146 -7.81 -10.55 -11.04
C LYS A 146 -8.04 -9.58 -12.20
N VAL A 147 -8.59 -8.40 -11.91
CA VAL A 147 -8.82 -7.33 -12.90
C VAL A 147 -7.57 -6.46 -13.02
N ASN A 148 -6.97 -6.15 -11.87
CA ASN A 148 -5.70 -5.43 -11.78
C ASN A 148 -4.94 -5.90 -10.52
N GLU A 149 -3.81 -5.28 -10.18
CA GLU A 149 -2.97 -5.65 -9.03
C GLU A 149 -3.65 -5.58 -7.65
N MET A 150 -4.73 -4.81 -7.56
CA MET A 150 -5.44 -4.41 -6.34
C MET A 150 -6.91 -4.82 -6.32
N THR A 151 -7.47 -5.27 -7.45
CA THR A 151 -8.89 -5.60 -7.59
C THR A 151 -9.09 -7.01 -8.13
N THR A 152 -9.95 -7.77 -7.48
CA THR A 152 -10.44 -9.07 -7.96
C THR A 152 -11.97 -9.05 -8.06
N VAL A 153 -12.48 -9.71 -9.09
CA VAL A 153 -13.91 -9.93 -9.29
C VAL A 153 -14.24 -11.43 -9.28
N TRP A 154 -15.38 -11.79 -8.71
CA TRP A 154 -15.97 -13.12 -8.74
C TRP A 154 -17.35 -13.05 -9.37
N ASP A 155 -17.65 -14.00 -10.24
CA ASP A 155 -19.00 -14.20 -10.76
C ASP A 155 -19.85 -15.07 -9.83
N SER A 156 -21.16 -15.11 -10.09
CA SER A 156 -22.12 -15.92 -9.35
C SER A 156 -21.75 -17.41 -9.23
N LYS A 157 -21.13 -18.02 -10.24
CA LYS A 157 -20.73 -19.43 -10.19
C LYS A 157 -19.58 -19.62 -9.22
N GLN A 158 -18.63 -18.70 -9.19
CA GLN A 158 -17.52 -18.76 -8.26
C GLN A 158 -17.99 -18.52 -6.82
N ILE A 159 -18.86 -17.53 -6.61
CA ILE A 159 -19.42 -17.22 -5.28
C ILE A 159 -20.18 -18.41 -4.72
N ASN A 160 -21.01 -19.07 -5.53
CA ASN A 160 -21.80 -20.23 -5.10
C ASN A 160 -20.96 -21.49 -4.82
N ASN A 161 -19.71 -21.51 -5.28
CA ASN A 161 -18.77 -22.62 -5.07
C ASN A 161 -17.73 -22.34 -3.97
N PHE A 162 -17.89 -21.25 -3.21
CA PHE A 162 -17.05 -20.96 -2.06
C PHE A 162 -17.12 -22.10 -1.05
N SER A 163 -15.97 -22.74 -0.82
CA SER A 163 -15.84 -23.83 0.14
C SER A 163 -15.35 -23.29 1.47
N GLU A 164 -15.89 -23.79 2.59
CA GLU A 164 -15.44 -23.38 3.92
C GLU A 164 -13.91 -23.56 4.09
N GLY A 165 -13.24 -22.56 4.65
CA GLY A 165 -11.80 -22.54 4.82
C GLY A 165 -11.01 -22.12 3.56
N GLN A 166 -11.67 -21.94 2.41
CA GLN A 166 -11.03 -21.45 1.20
C GLN A 166 -10.55 -20.00 1.38
N ILE A 167 -9.31 -19.71 0.99
CA ILE A 167 -8.82 -18.34 0.87
C ILE A 167 -9.37 -17.76 -0.44
N ILE A 168 -10.23 -16.75 -0.35
CA ILE A 168 -10.73 -16.09 -1.56
C ILE A 168 -9.77 -15.00 -2.04
N LEU A 169 -9.15 -14.27 -1.12
CA LEU A 169 -8.22 -13.19 -1.44
C LEU A 169 -7.15 -13.09 -0.36
N LYS A 170 -5.91 -12.86 -0.76
CA LYS A 170 -4.79 -12.59 0.14
C LYS A 170 -3.90 -11.52 -0.42
N ASN A 171 -3.61 -10.51 0.38
CA ASN A 171 -2.83 -9.36 -0.04
C ASN A 171 -1.73 -9.00 0.97
N ILE A 172 -0.72 -8.30 0.47
CA ILE A 172 0.38 -7.74 1.25
C ILE A 172 0.45 -6.24 1.00
N ALA A 173 0.24 -5.45 2.05
CA ALA A 173 0.45 -4.00 2.03
C ALA A 173 1.83 -3.69 2.63
N LEU A 174 2.61 -2.82 2.00
CA LEU A 174 3.91 -2.37 2.51
C LEU A 174 3.76 -1.09 3.31
N GLU A 175 4.45 -0.99 4.44
CA GLU A 175 4.48 0.24 5.25
C GLU A 175 5.52 1.20 4.69
N GLY A 176 5.11 1.99 3.69
CA GLY A 176 6.00 2.88 2.94
C GLY A 176 6.72 3.92 3.81
N PHE A 177 6.05 4.44 4.83
CA PHE A 177 6.64 5.42 5.74
C PHE A 177 7.83 4.82 6.49
N LEU A 178 7.65 3.65 7.13
CA LEU A 178 8.70 3.02 7.91
C LEU A 178 9.86 2.53 7.01
N ILE A 179 9.55 2.00 5.83
CA ILE A 179 10.56 1.64 4.83
C ILE A 179 11.40 2.86 4.45
N GLY A 180 10.75 4.02 4.24
CA GLY A 180 11.44 5.28 3.97
C GLY A 180 12.36 5.72 5.10
N VAL A 181 11.87 5.69 6.35
CA VAL A 181 12.67 6.05 7.55
C VAL A 181 13.89 5.16 7.69
N ILE A 182 13.71 3.83 7.58
CA ILE A 182 14.82 2.87 7.70
C ILE A 182 15.82 3.07 6.55
N GLY A 183 15.32 3.25 5.33
CA GLY A 183 16.18 3.53 4.17
C GLY A 183 17.02 4.79 4.35
N PHE A 184 16.41 5.85 4.88
CA PHE A 184 17.11 7.10 5.17
C PHE A 184 18.20 6.94 6.23
N LEU A 185 17.90 6.27 7.35
CA LEU A 185 18.87 6.02 8.41
C LEU A 185 20.05 5.16 7.92
N LEU A 186 19.78 4.12 7.12
CA LEU A 186 20.81 3.32 6.50
C LEU A 186 21.70 4.15 5.57
N GLY A 187 21.11 5.06 4.78
CA GLY A 187 21.85 6.00 3.94
C GLY A 187 22.81 6.88 4.74
N LEU A 188 22.34 7.47 5.85
CA LEU A 188 23.19 8.28 6.74
C LEU A 188 24.35 7.47 7.34
N ILE A 189 24.09 6.23 7.77
CA ILE A 189 25.12 5.34 8.30
C ILE A 189 26.19 5.05 7.25
N ILE A 190 25.79 4.74 6.01
CA ILE A 190 26.72 4.47 4.91
C ILE A 190 27.61 5.69 4.64
N ILE A 191 27.02 6.88 4.56
CA ILE A 191 27.78 8.13 4.36
C ILE A 191 28.77 8.36 5.51
N GLY A 192 28.34 8.15 6.76
CA GLY A 192 29.21 8.26 7.94
C GLY A 192 30.40 7.29 7.90
N ILE A 193 30.17 6.03 7.52
CA ILE A 193 31.25 5.03 7.39
C ILE A 193 32.25 5.45 6.31
N ILE A 194 31.77 5.94 5.15
CA ILE A 194 32.63 6.42 4.06
C ILE A 194 33.45 7.63 4.52
N PHE A 195 32.83 8.56 5.23
CA PHE A 195 33.49 9.75 5.75
C PHE A 195 34.61 9.41 6.74
N ILE A 196 34.33 8.56 7.74
CA ILE A 196 35.34 8.10 8.71
C ILE A 196 36.50 7.38 8.00
N ARG A 197 36.19 6.51 7.01
CA ARG A 197 37.22 5.84 6.21
C ARG A 197 38.09 6.83 5.44
N ARG A 198 37.50 7.90 4.91
CA ARG A 198 38.22 8.94 4.18
C ARG A 198 39.13 9.74 5.11
N ILE A 199 38.65 10.13 6.30
CA ILE A 199 39.48 10.82 7.30
C ILE A 199 40.67 9.98 7.71
N LYS A 200 40.48 8.71 8.07
CA LYS A 200 41.58 7.81 8.45
C LYS A 200 42.62 7.64 7.34
N LYS A 201 42.21 7.75 6.07
CA LYS A 201 43.13 7.73 4.93
C LYS A 201 43.95 9.02 4.86
N ILE A 202 43.33 10.17 5.11
CA ILE A 202 44.02 11.47 5.14
C ILE A 202 44.99 11.53 6.33
N GLU A 203 44.58 11.07 7.51
CA GLU A 203 45.46 10.98 8.69
C GLU A 203 46.73 10.20 8.40
N ARG A 204 46.64 9.03 7.73
CA ARG A 204 47.83 8.27 7.31
C ARG A 204 48.74 9.01 6.33
N ILE A 205 48.17 9.80 5.43
CA ILE A 205 48.95 10.57 4.45
C ILE A 205 49.68 11.71 5.18
N MET A 206 48.99 12.42 6.07
CA MET A 206 49.60 13.47 6.90
C MET A 206 50.67 12.91 7.83
N GLU A 207 50.45 11.74 8.44
CA GLU A 207 51.47 11.07 9.25
C GLU A 207 52.69 10.67 8.41
N ALA A 208 52.50 10.25 7.16
CA ALA A 208 53.63 9.94 6.28
C ALA A 208 54.43 11.19 5.87
N GLU A 209 53.74 12.25 5.43
CA GLU A 209 54.38 13.51 4.97
C GLU A 209 54.96 14.36 6.11
N TYR A 210 54.39 14.30 7.32
CA TYR A 210 54.84 15.07 8.48
C TYR A 210 55.43 14.22 9.61
N SER A 211 55.79 12.95 9.34
CA SER A 211 56.58 12.17 10.30
C SER A 211 57.98 12.78 10.40
N LEU A 212 58.45 12.98 11.64
CA LEU A 212 59.81 13.43 11.96
C LEU A 212 60.89 12.61 11.24
N GLU A 213 60.58 11.35 10.92
CA GLU A 213 61.47 10.45 10.17
C GLU A 213 61.68 10.93 8.73
N ASN A 214 60.62 11.37 8.01
CA ASN A 214 60.76 11.88 6.65
C ASN A 214 61.40 13.28 6.60
N ILE A 215 61.07 14.17 7.55
CA ILE A 215 61.73 15.48 7.69
C ILE A 215 63.23 15.29 7.96
N SER A 216 63.61 14.31 8.78
CA SER A 216 65.02 14.00 9.07
C SER A 216 65.76 13.30 7.93
N LEU A 217 65.04 12.69 6.99
CA LEU A 217 65.61 12.08 5.77
C LEU A 217 65.85 13.15 4.70
N ASP A 218 64.87 14.03 4.46
CA ASP A 218 65.04 15.18 3.56
C ASP A 218 66.19 16.10 4.05
N GLU A 219 66.26 16.38 5.37
CA GLU A 219 67.33 17.20 5.95
C GLU A 219 68.72 16.51 5.87
N LYS A 220 68.77 15.17 5.85
CA LYS A 220 70.01 14.41 5.65
C LYS A 220 70.44 14.34 4.18
N GLU A 221 69.50 14.14 3.25
CA GLU A 221 69.79 14.14 1.81
C GLU A 221 70.19 15.54 1.31
N GLU A 222 69.63 16.61 1.87
CA GLU A 222 70.07 17.98 1.60
C GLU A 222 71.46 18.27 2.20
N ALA A 223 71.81 17.69 3.35
CA ALA A 223 73.13 17.82 3.93
C ALA A 223 74.20 17.05 3.13
N GLU A 224 73.92 15.81 2.72
CA GLU A 224 74.83 14.99 1.89
C GLU A 224 75.06 15.64 0.50
N ASN A 225 74.02 16.15 -0.16
CA ASN A 225 74.19 16.84 -1.45
C ASN A 225 75.02 18.13 -1.34
N ASN A 226 74.91 18.88 -0.23
CA ASN A 226 75.72 20.08 -0.02
C ASN A 226 77.19 19.75 0.29
N GLU A 227 77.46 18.65 1.01
CA GLU A 227 78.82 18.18 1.25
C GLU A 227 79.49 17.69 -0.04
N ASP A 228 78.76 16.96 -0.90
CA ASP A 228 79.24 16.50 -2.20
C ASP A 228 79.50 17.67 -3.19
N GLU A 229 78.66 18.72 -3.18
CA GLU A 229 78.88 19.95 -3.97
C GLU A 229 80.08 20.79 -3.46
N GLU A 230 80.32 20.83 -2.15
CA GLU A 230 81.51 21.50 -1.60
C GLU A 230 82.80 20.73 -1.88
N GLU A 231 82.81 19.40 -1.77
CA GLU A 231 84.00 18.57 -2.07
C GLU A 231 84.37 18.63 -3.57
N SER A 232 83.37 18.69 -4.44
CA SER A 232 83.53 18.87 -5.90
C SER A 232 84.07 20.24 -6.32
N ARG A 233 84.06 21.24 -5.42
CA ARG A 233 84.56 22.60 -5.67
C ARG A 233 86.06 22.76 -5.41
N TRP A 234 86.70 21.79 -4.76
CA TRP A 234 88.13 21.82 -4.41
C TRP A 234 89.01 20.90 -5.28
N ILE A 235 88.43 20.19 -6.26
CA ILE A 235 89.11 19.35 -7.25
C ILE A 235 89.13 20.06 -8.62
#